data_AF-A0A7Y2ZFJ1-F1
#
_entry.id   AF-A0A7Y2ZFJ1-F1
#
_cell.length_a   1.000
_cell.length_b   1.000
_cell.length_c   1.000
_cell.angle_alpha   90.00
_cell.angle_beta   90.00
_cell.angle_gamma   90.00
#
_symmetry.space_group_name_H-M   'P 1'
#
loop_
_entity.id
_entity.type
_entity.pdbx_description
1 polymer ?
#
loop_
_entity_poly.entity_id
_entity_poly.type
_entity_poly.pdbx_seq_one_letter_code
_entity_poly.pdbx_strand_id
1 'polypeptide(L)'
;VTNDAKLVGGPLVTGRQFGEYLIDAFEELVAEADVHARMMSVGMHARILGQPARIRGLRTFLDHIRDRADVWICRRGDLAAHWREVVPPPGGAA
;
A
#
# COMPACT_ATOMS: atom_id res chain seq x y z
N VAL A 1 10.16 -2.52 2.71
CA VAL A 1 9.46 -2.28 1.43
C VAL A 1 8.42 -3.37 1.20
N THR A 2 7.17 -2.96 0.96
CA THR A 2 5.99 -3.78 0.66
C THR A 2 5.92 -4.05 -0.84
N ASN A 3 6.53 -5.15 -1.30
CA ASN A 3 6.69 -5.49 -2.71
C ASN A 3 6.69 -7.02 -2.90
N ASP A 4 5.97 -7.50 -3.91
CA ASP A 4 5.83 -8.93 -4.23
C ASP A 4 7.14 -9.59 -4.73
N ALA A 5 8.18 -8.82 -5.07
CA ALA A 5 9.51 -9.35 -5.38
C ALA A 5 10.06 -10.23 -4.23
N LYS A 6 9.60 -10.01 -2.99
CA LYS A 6 9.93 -10.85 -1.83
C LYS A 6 9.44 -12.30 -1.94
N LEU A 7 8.46 -12.57 -2.82
CA LEU A 7 7.96 -13.92 -3.12
C LEU A 7 8.88 -14.72 -4.05
N VAL A 8 9.94 -14.09 -4.57
CA VAL A 8 10.93 -14.72 -5.46
C VAL A 8 12.29 -14.60 -4.81
N GLY A 9 12.78 -15.70 -4.23
CA GLY A 9 14.10 -15.75 -3.58
C GLY A 9 14.20 -14.95 -2.29
N GLY A 10 13.08 -14.46 -1.75
CA GLY A 10 13.02 -13.74 -0.48
C GLY A 10 12.39 -14.56 0.66
N PRO A 11 12.28 -13.95 1.86
CA PRO A 11 11.78 -14.64 3.06
C PRO A 11 10.26 -14.86 3.05
N LEU A 12 9.51 -14.24 2.14
CA LEU A 12 8.08 -14.48 1.99
C LEU A 12 7.88 -15.67 1.05
N VAL A 13 7.53 -16.81 1.60
CA VAL A 13 7.45 -18.07 0.85
C VAL A 13 6.09 -18.22 0.17
N THR A 14 5.03 -17.65 0.75
CA THR A 14 3.65 -17.84 0.29
C THR A 14 2.90 -16.53 0.09
N GLY A 15 1.86 -16.55 -0.75
CA GLY A 15 0.93 -15.43 -0.90
C GLY A 15 0.26 -15.04 0.42
N ARG A 16 -0.04 -16.01 1.29
CA ARG A 16 -0.62 -15.73 2.62
C ARG A 16 0.29 -14.84 3.46
N GLN A 17 1.56 -15.21 3.60
CA GLN A 17 2.54 -14.42 4.34
C GLN A 17 2.71 -13.01 3.76
N PHE A 18 2.59 -12.87 2.44
CA PHE A 18 2.60 -11.54 1.82
C PHE A 18 1.36 -10.73 2.22
N GLY A 19 0.17 -11.32 2.20
CA GLY A 19 -1.06 -10.66 2.68
C GLY A 19 -0.97 -10.23 4.15
N GLU A 20 -0.53 -11.13 5.03
CA GLU A 20 -0.30 -10.84 6.46
C GLU A 20 0.69 -9.68 6.62
N TYR A 21 1.83 -9.72 5.94
CA TYR A 21 2.82 -8.65 5.97
C TYR A 21 2.28 -7.29 5.49
N LEU A 22 1.36 -7.28 4.51
CA LEU A 22 0.71 -6.04 4.07
C LEU A 22 -0.28 -5.52 5.12
N ILE A 23 -1.04 -6.40 5.76
CA ILE A 23 -1.99 -6.03 6.82
C ILE A 23 -1.24 -5.46 8.01
N ASP A 24 -0.20 -6.13 8.51
CA ASP A 24 0.58 -5.65 9.65
C ASP A 24 1.18 -4.27 9.36
N ALA A 25 1.80 -4.10 8.20
CA ALA A 25 2.36 -2.81 7.79
C ALA A 25 1.29 -1.71 7.66
N PHE A 26 0.08 -2.06 7.26
CA PHE A 26 -1.04 -1.12 7.15
C PHE A 26 -1.59 -0.73 8.52
N GLU A 27 -1.79 -1.69 9.43
CA GLU A 27 -2.30 -1.42 10.78
C GLU A 27 -1.34 -0.58 11.62
N GLU A 28 -0.03 -0.77 11.49
CA GLU A 28 0.96 0.11 12.13
C GLU A 28 0.85 1.55 11.60
N LEU A 29 0.67 1.75 10.29
CA LEU A 29 0.50 3.09 9.72
C LEU A 29 -0.81 3.74 10.16
N VAL A 30 -1.88 2.96 10.35
CA VAL A 30 -3.15 3.43 10.88
C VAL A 30 -2.99 3.85 12.34
N ALA A 31 -2.29 3.06 13.16
CA ALA A 31 -2.06 3.37 14.57
C ALA A 31 -1.26 4.68 14.75
N GLU A 32 -0.38 5.01 13.80
CA GLU A 32 0.38 6.26 13.79
C GLU A 32 -0.39 7.46 13.20
N ALA A 33 -1.53 7.22 12.52
CA ALA A 33 -2.18 8.22 11.67
C ALA A 33 -2.71 9.44 12.45
N ASP A 34 -3.14 9.26 13.70
CA ASP A 34 -3.64 10.35 14.57
C ASP A 34 -2.57 11.40 14.87
N VAL A 35 -1.31 11.00 14.92
CA VAL A 35 -0.18 11.93 15.03
C VAL A 35 0.18 12.42 13.64
N HIS A 36 0.35 11.47 12.72
CA HIS A 36 1.02 11.68 11.45
C HIS A 36 0.56 10.66 10.40
N ALA A 37 -0.45 11.03 9.62
CA ALA A 37 -0.82 10.24 8.45
C ALA A 37 0.36 10.07 7.47
N ARG A 38 0.49 8.86 6.91
CA ARG A 38 1.56 8.45 5.99
C ARG A 38 0.97 7.68 4.81
N MET A 39 1.77 7.52 3.77
CA MET A 39 1.41 6.73 2.60
C MET A 39 2.02 5.32 2.65
N MET A 40 1.29 4.34 2.11
CA MET A 40 1.78 2.99 1.85
C MET A 40 1.84 2.76 0.34
N SER A 41 2.91 2.13 -0.15
CA SER A 41 3.02 1.69 -1.55
C SER A 41 3.11 0.17 -1.63
N VAL A 42 2.29 -0.47 -2.46
CA VAL A 42 2.35 -1.93 -2.68
C VAL A 42 2.87 -2.20 -4.08
N GLY A 43 4.10 -2.71 -4.16
CA GLY A 43 4.72 -3.11 -5.44
C GLY A 43 4.20 -4.46 -5.91
N MET A 44 3.77 -4.52 -7.17
CA MET A 44 3.17 -5.72 -7.78
C MET A 44 3.75 -5.97 -9.18
N HIS A 45 3.98 -7.23 -9.52
CA HIS A 45 4.39 -7.68 -10.84
C HIS A 45 3.46 -8.80 -11.33
N ALA A 46 2.90 -8.64 -12.54
CA ALA A 46 1.96 -9.62 -13.11
C ALA A 46 2.51 -11.06 -13.12
N ARG A 47 3.79 -11.22 -13.49
CA ARG A 47 4.47 -12.54 -13.54
C ARG A 47 4.71 -13.19 -12.17
N ILE A 48 4.64 -12.41 -11.08
CA ILE A 48 4.89 -12.87 -9.71
C ILE A 48 3.57 -13.03 -8.97
N LEU A 49 2.90 -11.92 -8.64
CA LEU A 49 1.68 -11.92 -7.83
C LEU A 49 0.46 -12.44 -8.57
N GLY A 50 0.46 -12.41 -9.91
CA GLY A 50 -0.65 -12.92 -10.73
C GLY A 50 -0.83 -14.45 -10.69
N GLN A 51 0.09 -15.19 -10.08
CA GLN A 51 -0.02 -16.64 -9.93
C GLN A 51 -1.15 -17.01 -8.94
N PRO A 52 -1.97 -18.04 -9.21
CA PRO A 52 -3.10 -18.41 -8.35
C PRO A 52 -2.75 -18.62 -6.87
N ALA A 53 -1.59 -19.22 -6.60
CA ALA A 53 -1.11 -19.45 -5.22
C ALA A 53 -0.67 -18.17 -4.49
N ARG A 54 -0.39 -17.08 -5.22
CA ARG A 54 0.14 -15.82 -4.67
C ARG A 54 -0.93 -14.72 -4.59
N ILE A 55 -1.79 -14.63 -5.60
CA ILE A 55 -2.80 -13.55 -5.71
C ILE A 55 -3.77 -13.51 -4.52
N ARG A 56 -3.99 -14.66 -3.86
CA ARG A 56 -4.86 -14.74 -2.68
C ARG A 56 -4.42 -13.78 -1.56
N GLY A 57 -3.11 -13.58 -1.36
CA GLY A 57 -2.60 -12.64 -0.36
C GLY A 57 -3.03 -11.21 -0.60
N LEU A 58 -2.91 -10.76 -1.86
CA LEU A 58 -3.38 -9.43 -2.26
C LEU A 58 -4.89 -9.29 -2.06
N ARG A 59 -5.67 -10.30 -2.43
CA ARG A 59 -7.12 -10.28 -2.23
C ARG A 59 -7.47 -10.12 -0.75
N THR A 60 -6.85 -10.90 0.14
CA THR A 60 -7.07 -10.77 1.59
C THR A 60 -6.74 -9.36 2.08
N PHE A 61 -5.62 -8.76 1.64
CA PHE A 61 -5.28 -7.39 2.01
C PHE A 61 -6.30 -6.37 1.49
N LEU A 62 -6.74 -6.49 0.23
CA LEU A 62 -7.75 -5.59 -0.34
C LEU A 62 -9.10 -5.70 0.37
N ASP A 63 -9.53 -6.92 0.70
CA ASP A 63 -10.76 -7.15 1.47
C ASP A 63 -10.66 -6.55 2.89
N HIS A 64 -9.47 -6.53 3.48
CA HIS A 64 -9.21 -5.93 4.79
C HIS A 64 -9.34 -4.40 4.80
N ILE A 65 -8.91 -3.72 3.72
CA ILE A 65 -8.86 -2.24 3.68
C ILE A 65 -10.03 -1.58 2.96
N ARG A 66 -10.76 -2.30 2.09
CA ARG A 66 -11.71 -1.69 1.12
C ARG A 66 -12.83 -0.89 1.78
N ASP A 67 -13.33 -1.34 2.93
CA ASP A 67 -14.52 -0.76 3.56
C ASP A 67 -14.16 0.22 4.70
N ARG A 68 -12.87 0.59 4.82
CA ARG A 68 -12.38 1.55 5.80
C ARG A 68 -12.59 3.00 5.36
N ALA A 69 -13.37 3.76 6.13
CA ALA A 69 -13.67 5.16 5.83
C ALA A 69 -12.48 6.11 6.03
N ASP A 70 -11.46 5.68 6.75
CA ASP A 70 -10.25 6.43 7.11
C ASP A 70 -9.06 6.14 6.18
N VAL A 71 -9.31 5.47 5.04
CA VAL A 71 -8.27 5.09 4.08
C VAL A 71 -8.52 5.74 2.72
N TRP A 72 -7.48 6.34 2.15
CA TRP A 72 -7.50 6.85 0.78
C TRP A 72 -6.78 5.91 -0.19
N ILE A 73 -7.54 5.07 -0.91
CA ILE A 73 -7.01 4.26 -2.01
C ILE A 73 -6.97 5.13 -3.27
N CYS A 74 -5.78 5.54 -3.69
CA CYS A 74 -5.60 6.52 -4.76
C CYS A 74 -4.59 6.11 -5.82
N ARG A 75 -4.67 6.76 -7.00
CA ARG A 75 -3.58 6.70 -7.97
C ARG A 75 -2.48 7.64 -7.51
N ARG A 76 -1.23 7.34 -7.89
CA ARG A 76 -0.08 8.23 -7.61
C ARG A 76 -0.25 9.63 -8.21
N GLY A 77 -0.98 9.75 -9.32
CA GLY A 77 -1.32 11.05 -9.92
C GLY A 77 -2.23 11.89 -9.04
N ASP A 78 -3.25 11.26 -8.44
CA ASP A 78 -4.19 11.91 -7.52
C ASP A 78 -3.45 12.39 -6.25
N LEU A 79 -2.57 11.56 -5.69
CA LEU A 79 -1.70 11.93 -4.58
C LEU A 79 -0.82 13.13 -4.91
N ALA A 80 -0.21 13.14 -6.10
CA ALA A 80 0.63 14.25 -6.54
C ALA A 80 -0.16 15.54 -6.77
N ALA A 81 -1.41 15.46 -7.22
CA ALA A 81 -2.29 16.63 -7.35
C ALA A 81 -2.64 17.19 -5.96
N HIS A 82 -3.13 16.32 -5.05
CA HIS A 82 -3.43 16.69 -3.68
C HIS A 82 -2.24 17.34 -2.96
N TRP A 83 -1.04 16.78 -3.12
CA TRP A 83 0.16 17.34 -2.51
C TRP A 83 0.48 18.75 -2.99
N ARG A 84 0.31 19.04 -4.28
CA ARG A 84 0.54 20.39 -4.84
C ARG A 84 -0.46 21.41 -4.30
N GLU A 85 -1.69 20.99 -4.05
CA GLU A 85 -2.75 21.85 -3.51
C GLU A 85 -2.53 22.15 -2.03
N VAL A 86 -2.20 21.14 -1.22
CA VAL A 86 -2.09 21.28 0.24
C VAL A 86 -0.69 21.65 0.74
N VAL A 87 0.35 21.41 -0.07
CA VAL A 87 1.75 21.74 0.21
C VAL A 87 2.35 22.44 -1.01
N PRO A 88 2.03 23.72 -1.24
CA PRO A 88 2.53 24.45 -2.40
C PRO A 88 4.05 24.64 -2.32
N PRO A 89 4.74 24.74 -3.47
CA PRO A 89 6.17 24.98 -3.49
C PRO A 89 6.51 26.34 -2.86
N PRO A 90 7.64 26.47 -2.15
CA PRO A 90 8.08 27.75 -1.60
C PRO A 90 8.22 28.80 -2.72
N GLY A 91 7.43 29.88 -2.65
CA GLY A 91 7.52 31.02 -3.60
C GLY A 91 6.53 31.00 -4.78
N GLY A 92 5.57 30.08 -4.84
CA GLY A 92 4.49 30.09 -5.84
C GLY A 92 3.16 30.58 -5.28
N ALA A 93 2.57 31.60 -5.90
CA ALA A 93 1.22 32.09 -5.61
C ALA A 93 0.14 31.04 -5.96
N ALA A 94 -0.95 31.05 -5.19
CA ALA A 94 -2.14 30.21 -5.38
C ALA A 94 -2.80 30.38 -6.76
#